data_AF-A0A0Q5VKL0-F1
#
_entry.id   AF-A0A0Q5VKL0-F1
#
_cell.length_a   1.000
_cell.length_b   1.000
_cell.length_c   1.000
_cell.angle_alpha   90.00
_cell.angle_beta   90.00
_cell.angle_gamma   90.00
#
_symmetry.space_group_name_H-M   'P 1'
#
loop_
_entity.id
_entity.type
_entity.pdbx_description
1 polymer ?
#
loop_
_entity_poly.entity_id
_entity_poly.type
_entity_poly.pdbx_seq_one_letter_code
_entity_poly.pdbx_strand_id
1 'polypeptide(L)'
;MRTRLLAAVLGAGLVLTACAEQSSGSPAPRVQLPVGADDLVLRIAYTGGYVTPTTTVSRLPLVAVYRDGRVFTEGPVTAIYPGPAWPNVQVGQLDEAQVQRIAEAAMDAGVADTADLGSPGIADAPTTVFTLATAEETFTREVYALREGTSGPGVTPEQQDARVALSELLDELTSSQDPTTAYEPTAVAAIAEPYLPPEDATLTRDPVAWPGPALPGDPVGPGIGCVVAGSEVTAAAQAADTLTPWTSEGQTWTVTFRPLLPDETGCADLG
;
A
#
# COMPACT_ATOMS: atom_id res chain seq x y z
N MET A 1 44.15 -57.98 35.47
CA MET A 1 43.85 -56.53 35.45
C MET A 1 45.07 -55.81 34.89
N ARG A 2 44.88 -55.10 33.76
CA ARG A 2 45.57 -53.88 33.23
C ARG A 2 47.12 -53.80 33.39
N THR A 3 47.95 -53.61 32.36
CA THR A 3 47.83 -52.64 31.24
C THR A 3 48.75 -53.00 30.04
N ARG A 4 48.28 -52.64 28.84
CA ARG A 4 48.81 -52.80 27.45
C ARG A 4 49.95 -51.80 27.14
N LEU A 5 51.02 -52.17 26.43
CA LEU A 5 51.26 -52.27 24.96
C LEU A 5 51.33 -50.93 24.18
N LEU A 6 52.42 -50.86 23.40
CA LEU A 6 52.58 -50.33 22.03
C LEU A 6 53.05 -48.88 21.80
N ALA A 7 54.23 -48.84 21.18
CA ALA A 7 54.88 -47.72 20.54
C ALA A 7 54.29 -47.43 19.14
N ALA A 8 54.48 -46.18 18.73
CA ALA A 8 53.97 -45.50 17.55
C ALA A 8 54.55 -45.96 16.21
N VAL A 9 53.79 -45.79 15.11
CA VAL A 9 54.30 -45.45 13.76
C VAL A 9 53.29 -44.57 13.00
N LEU A 10 53.84 -43.52 12.38
CA LEU A 10 53.26 -42.48 11.53
C LEU A 10 52.58 -42.98 10.23
N GLY A 11 51.67 -42.17 9.66
CA GLY A 11 51.23 -42.31 8.27
C GLY A 11 50.33 -41.18 7.74
N ALA A 12 50.96 -40.10 7.26
CA ALA A 12 50.56 -39.10 6.26
C ALA A 12 49.05 -38.80 5.98
N GLY A 13 48.62 -37.58 6.37
CA GLY A 13 47.38 -36.96 5.87
C GLY A 13 47.66 -36.08 4.64
N LEU A 14 46.97 -36.36 3.53
CA LEU A 14 46.86 -35.46 2.37
C LEU A 14 45.98 -34.27 2.75
N VAL A 15 46.53 -33.05 2.72
CA VAL A 15 45.76 -31.81 2.79
C VAL A 15 45.51 -31.32 1.37
N LEU A 16 44.29 -31.51 0.86
CA LEU A 16 43.81 -30.88 -0.37
C LEU A 16 43.44 -29.43 -0.03
N THR A 17 44.34 -28.49 -0.32
CA THR A 17 44.03 -27.05 -0.33
C THR A 17 43.26 -26.72 -1.61
N ALA A 18 41.93 -26.75 -1.53
CA ALA A 18 41.08 -26.16 -2.55
C ALA A 18 41.05 -24.64 -2.34
N CYS A 19 41.80 -23.89 -3.16
CA CYS A 19 41.59 -22.46 -3.29
C CYS A 19 40.34 -22.28 -4.16
N ALA A 20 39.20 -21.99 -3.54
CA ALA A 20 38.05 -21.49 -4.24
C ALA A 20 38.34 -20.02 -4.61
N GLU A 21 38.59 -19.79 -5.90
CA GLU A 21 38.69 -18.46 -6.48
C GLU A 21 37.35 -17.74 -6.26
N GLN A 22 37.31 -16.84 -5.28
CA GLN A 22 36.14 -16.05 -4.96
C GLN A 22 36.00 -15.00 -6.06
N SER A 23 35.25 -15.35 -7.11
CA SER A 23 34.86 -14.42 -8.17
C SER A 23 34.26 -13.19 -7.52
N SER A 24 35.04 -12.12 -7.51
CA SER A 24 34.62 -10.81 -7.05
C SER A 24 33.72 -10.22 -8.14
N GLY A 25 32.49 -10.71 -8.21
CA GLY A 25 31.45 -10.09 -9.01
C GLY A 25 31.32 -8.64 -8.58
N SER A 26 31.42 -7.71 -9.53
CA SER A 26 31.08 -6.31 -9.22
C SER A 26 29.65 -6.30 -8.68
N PRO A 27 29.39 -5.60 -7.55
CA PRO A 27 28.03 -5.50 -7.04
C PRO A 27 27.15 -4.95 -8.16
N ALA A 28 25.95 -5.52 -8.31
CA ALA A 28 24.96 -5.00 -9.24
C ALA A 28 24.77 -3.49 -8.99
N PRO A 29 24.55 -2.69 -10.05
CA PRO A 29 24.31 -1.26 -9.88
C PRO A 29 23.11 -1.08 -8.94
N ARG A 30 23.33 -0.29 -7.89
CA ARG A 30 22.32 0.05 -6.90
C ARG A 30 21.19 0.86 -7.56
N VAL A 31 19.94 0.58 -7.18
CA VAL A 31 18.79 1.40 -7.60
C VAL A 31 19.00 2.83 -7.14
N GLN A 32 18.97 3.78 -8.07
CA GLN A 32 19.09 5.20 -7.75
C GLN A 32 17.73 5.70 -7.26
N LEU A 33 17.63 6.07 -5.99
CA LEU A 33 16.39 6.59 -5.40
C LEU A 33 16.10 8.02 -5.89
N PRO A 34 14.82 8.44 -5.90
CA PRO A 34 14.43 9.84 -6.07
C PRO A 34 15.13 10.79 -5.08
N VAL A 35 15.11 12.09 -5.39
CA VAL A 35 15.94 13.09 -4.70
C VAL A 35 15.15 13.88 -3.65
N GLY A 36 13.91 14.25 -3.95
CA GLY A 36 13.05 15.01 -3.05
C GLY A 36 12.61 14.16 -1.86
N ALA A 37 12.49 14.78 -0.68
CA ALA A 37 12.13 14.07 0.55
C ALA A 37 10.70 13.49 0.50
N ASP A 38 9.76 14.24 -0.10
CA ASP A 38 8.37 13.83 -0.33
C ASP A 38 8.20 13.03 -1.63
N ASP A 39 9.29 12.68 -2.33
CA ASP A 39 9.20 11.88 -3.54
C ASP A 39 8.80 10.44 -3.17
N LEU A 40 7.80 9.92 -3.89
CA LEU A 40 7.40 8.53 -3.79
C LEU A 40 8.55 7.61 -4.20
N VAL A 41 8.77 6.52 -3.45
CA VAL A 41 9.69 5.44 -3.82
C VAL A 41 8.89 4.22 -4.29
N LEU A 42 7.93 3.76 -3.50
CA LEU A 42 7.10 2.60 -3.83
C LEU A 42 5.66 2.83 -3.40
N ARG A 43 4.71 2.61 -4.30
CA ARG A 43 3.27 2.55 -3.99
C ARG A 43 2.71 1.21 -4.42
N ILE A 44 1.93 0.58 -3.55
CA ILE A 44 1.13 -0.59 -3.91
C ILE A 44 -0.33 -0.26 -3.64
N ALA A 45 -1.17 -0.35 -4.67
CA ALA A 45 -2.58 0.03 -4.60
C ALA A 45 -3.47 -0.98 -5.31
N TYR A 46 -4.77 -0.94 -5.02
CA TYR A 46 -5.77 -1.67 -5.80
C TYR A 46 -6.48 -0.73 -6.76
N THR A 47 -6.60 -1.16 -8.02
CA THR A 47 -7.52 -0.58 -9.01
C THR A 47 -8.58 -1.60 -9.44
N GLY A 48 -9.70 -1.11 -9.96
CA GLY A 48 -10.81 -1.94 -10.41
C GLY A 48 -11.44 -2.80 -9.29
N GLY A 49 -11.89 -4.00 -9.68
CA GLY A 49 -12.75 -4.86 -8.88
C GLY A 49 -14.21 -4.40 -8.88
N TYR A 50 -15.09 -5.21 -8.29
CA TYR A 50 -16.51 -4.88 -8.18
C TYR A 50 -16.79 -4.06 -6.91
N VAL A 51 -16.50 -2.76 -6.99
CA VAL A 51 -16.69 -1.80 -5.89
C VAL A 51 -17.51 -0.60 -6.32
N THR A 52 -17.93 0.22 -5.36
CA THR A 52 -18.69 1.44 -5.67
C THR A 52 -17.78 2.47 -6.36
N PRO A 53 -18.35 3.39 -7.16
CA PRO A 53 -17.58 4.49 -7.74
C PRO A 53 -16.88 5.33 -6.66
N THR A 54 -17.54 5.56 -5.52
CA THR A 54 -16.94 6.25 -4.36
C THR A 54 -15.73 5.51 -3.81
N THR A 55 -15.79 4.17 -3.66
CA THR A 55 -14.62 3.37 -3.28
C THR A 55 -13.48 3.47 -4.30
N THR A 56 -13.78 3.61 -5.59
CA THR A 56 -12.74 3.73 -6.63
C THR A 56 -11.88 4.98 -6.43
N VAL A 57 -12.50 6.09 -6.06
CA VAL A 57 -11.78 7.37 -5.86
C VAL A 57 -11.31 7.59 -4.42
N SER A 58 -11.92 6.94 -3.42
CA SER A 58 -11.61 7.17 -2.01
C SER A 58 -10.61 6.19 -1.41
N ARG A 59 -10.28 5.10 -2.12
CA ARG A 59 -9.40 4.04 -1.60
C ARG A 59 -7.98 4.57 -1.39
N LEU A 60 -7.39 4.20 -0.27
CA LEU A 60 -5.97 4.45 0.03
C LEU A 60 -5.10 3.35 -0.59
N PRO A 61 -3.83 3.64 -0.93
CA PRO A 61 -2.89 2.59 -1.27
C PRO A 61 -2.71 1.64 -0.08
N LEU A 62 -2.42 0.38 -0.37
CA LEU A 62 -2.08 -0.63 0.63
C LEU A 62 -0.80 -0.26 1.37
N VAL A 63 0.18 0.25 0.61
CA VAL A 63 1.46 0.75 1.10
C VAL A 63 1.89 1.95 0.25
N ALA A 64 2.41 2.99 0.87
CA ALA A 64 3.18 4.03 0.20
C ALA A 64 4.47 4.33 0.97
N VAL A 65 5.62 4.21 0.32
CA VAL A 65 6.96 4.45 0.87
C VAL A 65 7.55 5.69 0.20
N TYR A 66 8.03 6.64 1.01
CA TYR A 66 8.62 7.89 0.55
C TYR A 66 10.12 7.92 0.77
N ARG A 67 10.81 8.81 0.05
CA ARG A 67 12.26 8.94 0.06
C ARG A 67 12.82 9.29 1.45
N ASP A 68 12.08 10.02 2.25
CA ASP A 68 12.44 10.36 3.63
C ASP A 68 12.19 9.22 4.64
N GLY A 69 11.71 8.07 4.17
CA GLY A 69 11.51 6.87 4.97
C GLY A 69 10.14 6.77 5.63
N ARG A 70 9.22 7.72 5.42
CA ARG A 70 7.83 7.53 5.85
C ARG A 70 7.19 6.39 5.06
N VAL A 71 6.52 5.49 5.77
CA VAL A 71 5.72 4.42 5.19
C VAL A 71 4.29 4.51 5.69
N PHE A 72 3.35 4.58 4.78
CA PHE A 72 1.93 4.70 5.06
C PHE A 72 1.21 3.39 4.78
N THR A 73 0.40 2.95 5.73
CA THR A 73 -0.47 1.77 5.62
C THR A 73 -1.81 2.03 6.32
N GLU A 74 -2.84 1.28 5.96
CA GLU A 74 -4.07 1.25 6.77
C GLU A 74 -3.87 0.31 7.97
N GLY A 75 -4.12 0.86 9.16
CA GLY A 75 -4.08 0.13 10.42
C GLY A 75 -5.36 -0.67 10.69
N PRO A 76 -5.36 -1.53 11.72
CA PRO A 76 -6.51 -2.35 12.07
C PRO A 76 -7.72 -1.48 12.43
N VAL A 77 -8.90 -1.88 11.94
CA VAL A 77 -10.18 -1.22 12.28
C VAL A 77 -10.99 -2.09 13.24
N THR A 78 -11.72 -1.45 14.14
CA THR A 78 -12.65 -2.16 15.02
C THR A 78 -13.81 -2.74 14.21
N ALA A 79 -14.15 -4.02 14.44
CA ALA A 79 -15.29 -4.68 13.80
C ALA A 79 -16.64 -4.25 14.41
N ILE A 80 -16.98 -2.96 14.25
CA ILE A 80 -18.22 -2.33 14.71
C ILE A 80 -19.00 -1.77 13.53
N TYR A 81 -20.33 -1.73 13.63
CA TYR A 81 -21.18 -1.10 12.64
C TYR A 81 -22.14 -0.10 13.29
N PRO A 82 -22.24 1.15 12.75
CA PRO A 82 -21.37 1.72 11.71
C PRO A 82 -19.92 1.91 12.19
N GLY A 83 -18.99 1.91 11.24
CA GLY A 83 -17.56 2.14 11.51
C GLY A 83 -17.24 3.63 11.64
N PRO A 84 -16.04 3.98 12.14
CA PRO A 84 -15.57 5.38 12.16
C PRO A 84 -15.54 5.99 10.75
N ALA A 85 -15.87 7.28 10.63
CA ALA A 85 -15.76 8.00 9.35
C ALA A 85 -14.30 8.33 8.97
N TRP A 86 -13.44 8.49 9.97
CA TRP A 86 -12.01 8.77 9.78
C TRP A 86 -11.22 7.47 9.59
N PRO A 87 -10.44 7.31 8.50
CA PRO A 87 -9.67 6.10 8.26
C PRO A 87 -8.49 5.98 9.23
N ASN A 88 -8.13 4.75 9.56
CA ASN A 88 -7.02 4.46 10.46
C ASN A 88 -5.67 4.44 9.72
N VAL A 89 -5.23 5.58 9.17
CA VAL A 89 -3.93 5.64 8.46
C VAL A 89 -2.79 5.67 9.47
N GLN A 90 -1.83 4.77 9.32
CA GLN A 90 -0.64 4.65 10.15
C GLN A 90 0.60 5.08 9.37
N VAL A 91 1.54 5.71 10.07
CA VAL A 91 2.86 6.07 9.54
C VAL A 91 3.95 5.38 10.36
N GLY A 92 4.81 4.64 9.67
CA GLY A 92 6.08 4.12 10.16
C GLY A 92 7.26 4.93 9.63
N GLN A 93 8.43 4.77 10.25
CA GLN A 93 9.67 5.44 9.84
C GLN A 93 10.77 4.42 9.57
N LEU A 94 11.31 4.49 8.36
CA LEU A 94 12.46 3.72 7.90
C LEU A 94 13.72 4.60 7.86
N ASP A 95 14.89 3.97 8.05
CA ASP A 95 16.16 4.57 7.70
C ASP A 95 16.42 4.50 6.19
N GLU A 96 17.41 5.27 5.70
CA GLU A 96 17.75 5.33 4.28
C GLU A 96 18.14 3.95 3.71
N ALA A 97 18.79 3.10 4.51
CA ALA A 97 19.19 1.78 4.07
C ALA A 97 18.00 0.84 3.91
N GLN A 98 16.95 0.99 4.73
CA GLN A 98 15.68 0.29 4.62
C GLN A 98 14.92 0.73 3.36
N VAL A 99 14.83 2.03 3.09
CA VAL A 99 14.22 2.54 1.85
C VAL A 99 14.94 2.00 0.62
N GLN A 100 16.28 2.01 0.62
CA GLN A 100 17.08 1.43 -0.45
C GLN A 100 16.78 -0.06 -0.66
N ARG A 101 16.69 -0.84 0.43
CA ARG A 101 16.37 -2.27 0.35
C ARG A 101 14.98 -2.53 -0.21
N ILE A 102 13.99 -1.69 0.11
CA ILE A 102 12.65 -1.83 -0.45
C ILE A 102 12.66 -1.59 -1.96
N ALA A 103 13.37 -0.56 -2.43
CA ALA A 103 13.49 -0.30 -3.87
C ALA A 103 14.21 -1.45 -4.60
N GLU A 104 15.26 -2.01 -4.01
CA GLU A 104 15.97 -3.18 -4.53
C GLU A 104 15.08 -4.43 -4.54
N ALA A 105 14.35 -4.69 -3.45
CA ALA A 105 13.39 -5.80 -3.36
C ALA A 105 12.26 -5.68 -4.39
N ALA A 106 11.80 -4.47 -4.69
CA ALA A 106 10.82 -4.22 -5.74
C ALA A 106 11.38 -4.54 -7.14
N MET A 107 12.63 -4.20 -7.42
CA MET A 107 13.29 -4.60 -8.67
C MET A 107 13.45 -6.11 -8.75
N ASP A 108 13.91 -6.74 -7.67
CA ASP A 108 14.12 -8.20 -7.60
C ASP A 108 12.80 -8.98 -7.73
N ALA A 109 11.69 -8.44 -7.23
CA ALA A 109 10.35 -9.01 -7.38
C ALA A 109 9.75 -8.83 -8.79
N GLY A 110 10.44 -8.12 -9.69
CA GLY A 110 10.01 -7.94 -11.08
C GLY A 110 8.99 -6.81 -11.27
N VAL A 111 9.02 -5.75 -10.46
CA VAL A 111 8.16 -4.55 -10.68
C VAL A 111 8.53 -3.84 -11.99
N ALA A 112 9.80 -3.88 -12.41
CA ALA A 112 10.24 -3.35 -13.70
C ALA A 112 10.03 -4.31 -14.88
N ASP A 113 9.59 -5.54 -14.64
CA ASP A 113 9.43 -6.55 -15.69
C ASP A 113 8.16 -6.32 -16.52
N THR A 114 8.22 -6.69 -17.80
CA THR A 114 7.11 -6.55 -18.73
C THR A 114 6.47 -7.88 -19.14
N ALA A 115 6.88 -8.99 -18.53
CA ALA A 115 6.34 -10.31 -18.87
C ALA A 115 4.85 -10.42 -18.50
N ASP A 116 4.06 -11.17 -19.26
CA ASP A 116 2.66 -11.44 -18.90
C ASP A 116 2.60 -12.23 -17.58
N LEU A 117 1.73 -11.84 -16.63
CA LEU A 117 1.51 -12.51 -15.34
C LEU A 117 0.32 -13.46 -15.35
N GLY A 118 -0.29 -13.65 -16.51
CA GLY A 118 -1.48 -14.47 -16.69
C GLY A 118 -2.72 -13.80 -16.11
N SER A 119 -3.86 -14.38 -16.44
CA SER A 119 -5.16 -13.90 -16.00
C SER A 119 -5.94 -15.08 -15.43
N PRO A 120 -5.92 -15.29 -14.10
CA PRO A 120 -6.77 -16.29 -13.50
C PRO A 120 -8.25 -15.96 -13.77
N GLY A 121 -9.08 -16.98 -13.95
CA GLY A 121 -10.52 -16.84 -14.23
C GLY A 121 -11.35 -16.44 -13.01
N ILE A 122 -10.88 -15.48 -12.22
CA ILE A 122 -11.54 -14.96 -11.02
C ILE A 122 -12.34 -13.73 -11.44
N ALA A 123 -13.62 -13.65 -11.10
CA ALA A 123 -14.41 -12.47 -11.38
C ALA A 123 -14.28 -11.45 -10.25
N ASP A 124 -14.50 -10.18 -10.57
CA ASP A 124 -14.71 -9.10 -9.59
C ASP A 124 -13.53 -8.78 -8.65
N ALA A 125 -12.41 -9.49 -8.79
CA ALA A 125 -11.18 -9.22 -8.06
C ALA A 125 -10.54 -7.90 -8.50
N PRO A 126 -9.84 -7.19 -7.60
CA PRO A 126 -9.07 -6.01 -7.97
C PRO A 126 -7.80 -6.40 -8.74
N THR A 127 -7.24 -5.41 -9.43
CA THR A 127 -5.85 -5.44 -9.93
C THR A 127 -4.96 -4.81 -8.87
N THR A 128 -3.88 -5.49 -8.50
CA THR A 128 -2.82 -4.89 -7.67
C THR A 128 -1.83 -4.16 -8.57
N VAL A 129 -1.59 -2.88 -8.29
CA VAL A 129 -0.70 -2.01 -9.05
C VAL A 129 0.50 -1.66 -8.17
N PHE A 130 1.69 -2.06 -8.60
CA PHE A 130 2.95 -1.65 -8.00
C PHE A 130 3.52 -0.49 -8.82
N THR A 131 3.86 0.61 -8.17
CA THR A 131 4.53 1.75 -8.78
C THR A 131 5.85 1.96 -8.06
N LEU A 132 6.97 1.74 -8.76
CA LEU A 132 8.32 1.96 -8.25
C LEU A 132 8.91 3.18 -8.95
N ALA A 133 9.19 4.24 -8.20
CA ALA A 133 9.85 5.43 -8.71
C ALA A 133 11.34 5.41 -8.33
N THR A 134 12.18 5.66 -9.34
CA THR A 134 13.62 5.80 -9.23
C THR A 134 14.03 7.20 -9.69
N ALA A 135 15.31 7.56 -9.54
CA ALA A 135 15.85 8.81 -10.06
C ALA A 135 15.73 8.94 -11.59
N GLU A 136 15.66 7.82 -12.30
CA GLU A 136 15.71 7.76 -13.77
C GLU A 136 14.33 7.53 -14.38
N GLU A 137 13.55 6.63 -13.79
CA GLU A 137 12.29 6.15 -14.36
C GLU A 137 11.29 5.73 -13.28
N THR A 138 10.01 5.75 -13.64
CA THR A 138 8.93 5.14 -12.85
C THR A 138 8.42 3.89 -13.55
N PHE A 139 8.44 2.75 -12.85
CA PHE A 139 7.94 1.47 -13.32
C PHE A 139 6.56 1.20 -12.75
N THR A 140 5.68 0.62 -13.57
CA THR A 140 4.35 0.19 -13.14
C THR A 140 4.14 -1.28 -13.49
N ARG A 141 3.74 -2.07 -12.49
CA ARG A 141 3.42 -3.49 -12.64
C ARG A 141 2.00 -3.76 -12.18
N GLU A 142 1.19 -4.28 -13.09
CA GLU A 142 -0.21 -4.61 -12.80
C GLU A 142 -0.41 -6.12 -12.74
N VAL A 143 -1.09 -6.58 -11.69
CA VAL A 143 -1.39 -8.01 -11.48
C VAL A 143 -2.85 -8.18 -11.12
N TYR A 144 -3.64 -8.70 -12.06
CA TYR A 144 -5.04 -9.02 -11.80
C TYR A 144 -5.16 -10.14 -10.77
N ALA A 145 -6.01 -9.95 -9.75
CA ALA A 145 -6.34 -10.95 -8.74
C ALA A 145 -5.11 -11.56 -8.01
N LEU A 146 -4.13 -10.72 -7.65
CA LEU A 146 -2.89 -11.17 -7.03
C LEU A 146 -3.14 -11.94 -5.72
N ARG A 147 -4.06 -11.43 -4.88
CA ARG A 147 -4.36 -12.04 -3.57
C ARG A 147 -5.24 -13.27 -3.68
N GLU A 148 -6.09 -13.32 -4.69
CA GLU A 148 -7.09 -14.36 -4.86
C GLU A 148 -6.55 -15.55 -5.67
N GLY A 149 -5.61 -15.32 -6.58
CA GLY A 149 -5.14 -16.34 -7.52
C GLY A 149 -3.68 -16.21 -7.89
N THR A 150 -2.76 -16.62 -7.01
CA THR A 150 -1.33 -16.76 -7.34
C THR A 150 -1.04 -17.95 -8.26
N SER A 151 -1.96 -18.91 -8.36
CA SER A 151 -1.87 -20.11 -9.20
C SER A 151 -3.26 -20.51 -9.73
N GLY A 152 -3.30 -21.39 -10.73
CA GLY A 152 -4.54 -21.98 -11.24
C GLY A 152 -4.69 -21.89 -12.76
N PRO A 153 -5.87 -22.23 -13.31
CA PRO A 153 -6.15 -22.10 -14.74
C PRO A 153 -5.89 -20.66 -15.22
N GLY A 154 -5.16 -20.51 -16.33
CA GLY A 154 -4.79 -19.19 -16.88
C GLY A 154 -3.50 -18.61 -16.32
N VAL A 155 -2.78 -19.35 -15.47
CA VAL A 155 -1.45 -19.00 -14.94
C VAL A 155 -0.48 -20.16 -15.20
N THR A 156 0.62 -19.89 -15.88
CA THR A 156 1.72 -20.86 -16.11
C THR A 156 2.62 -20.97 -14.86
N PRO A 157 3.46 -22.03 -14.72
CA PRO A 157 4.39 -22.14 -13.61
C PRO A 157 5.33 -20.93 -13.47
N GLU A 158 5.87 -20.43 -14.58
CA GLU A 158 6.76 -19.26 -14.57
C GLU A 158 6.02 -17.98 -14.12
N GLN A 159 4.75 -17.84 -14.53
CA GLN A 159 3.90 -16.74 -14.08
C GLN A 159 3.55 -16.86 -12.60
N GLN A 160 3.31 -18.07 -12.13
CA GLN A 160 3.06 -18.33 -10.72
C GLN A 160 4.26 -17.88 -9.86
N ASP A 161 5.49 -18.20 -10.26
CA ASP A 161 6.70 -17.77 -9.53
C ASP A 161 6.79 -16.24 -9.45
N ALA A 162 6.55 -15.52 -10.55
CA ALA A 162 6.54 -14.06 -10.57
C ALA A 162 5.40 -13.46 -9.71
N ARG A 163 4.22 -14.07 -9.72
CA ARG A 163 3.09 -13.65 -8.86
C ARG A 163 3.40 -13.89 -7.38
N VAL A 164 4.08 -14.98 -7.05
CA VAL A 164 4.52 -15.26 -5.67
C VAL A 164 5.50 -14.20 -5.21
N ALA A 165 6.52 -13.85 -6.00
CA ALA A 165 7.48 -12.81 -5.65
C ALA A 165 6.82 -11.45 -5.36
N LEU A 166 5.86 -11.03 -6.20
CA LEU A 166 5.10 -9.79 -5.98
C LEU A 166 4.17 -9.88 -4.76
N SER A 167 3.57 -11.04 -4.49
CA SER A 167 2.76 -11.24 -3.28
C SER A 167 3.62 -11.20 -2.02
N GLU A 168 4.80 -11.81 -2.04
CA GLU A 168 5.72 -11.83 -0.90
C GLU A 168 6.25 -10.42 -0.60
N LEU A 169 6.58 -9.62 -1.62
CA LEU A 169 6.93 -8.21 -1.44
C LEU A 169 5.78 -7.43 -0.77
N LEU A 170 4.54 -7.63 -1.23
CA LEU A 170 3.38 -6.97 -0.63
C LEU A 170 3.16 -7.42 0.82
N ASP A 171 3.27 -8.72 1.10
CA ASP A 171 3.12 -9.27 2.45
C ASP A 171 4.21 -8.75 3.40
N GLU A 172 5.46 -8.64 2.95
CA GLU A 172 6.57 -8.06 3.72
C GLU A 172 6.23 -6.62 4.13
N LEU A 173 5.78 -5.79 3.17
CA LEU A 173 5.53 -4.37 3.39
C LEU A 173 4.24 -4.08 4.18
N THR A 174 3.26 -4.97 4.13
CA THR A 174 1.99 -4.84 4.87
C THR A 174 2.00 -5.56 6.22
N SER A 175 2.98 -6.42 6.46
CA SER A 175 3.21 -6.97 7.80
C SER A 175 3.54 -5.86 8.79
N SER A 176 3.09 -6.02 10.05
CA SER A 176 3.11 -4.95 11.06
C SER A 176 4.48 -4.29 11.20
N GLN A 177 4.58 -3.03 10.76
CA GLN A 177 5.77 -2.20 10.93
C GLN A 177 5.75 -1.51 12.30
N ASP A 178 6.03 -2.25 13.36
CA ASP A 178 6.05 -1.65 14.70
C ASP A 178 7.43 -1.05 15.05
N PRO A 179 7.48 0.19 15.58
CA PRO A 179 6.35 1.03 15.97
C PRO A 179 5.81 1.91 14.82
N THR A 180 4.48 2.02 14.73
CA THR A 180 3.77 3.04 13.92
C THR A 180 3.08 4.09 14.81
N THR A 181 2.70 5.21 14.19
CA THR A 181 1.84 6.24 14.80
C THR A 181 0.69 6.62 13.87
N ALA A 182 -0.40 7.19 14.42
CA ALA A 182 -1.49 7.69 13.60
C ALA A 182 -1.02 8.84 12.72
N TYR A 183 -1.38 8.81 11.44
CA TYR A 183 -1.03 9.86 10.49
C TYR A 183 -1.88 11.13 10.74
N GLU A 184 -1.20 12.26 10.82
CA GLU A 184 -1.79 13.59 10.86
C GLU A 184 -1.62 14.28 9.49
N PRO A 185 -2.61 14.19 8.59
CA PRO A 185 -2.51 14.82 7.27
C PRO A 185 -2.58 16.34 7.34
N THR A 186 -1.87 17.00 6.42
CA THR A 186 -1.99 18.46 6.21
C THR A 186 -3.28 18.83 5.49
N ALA A 187 -3.80 17.91 4.67
CA ALA A 187 -5.04 18.07 3.90
C ALA A 187 -5.75 16.72 3.72
N VAL A 188 -7.07 16.78 3.54
CA VAL A 188 -7.93 15.61 3.32
C VAL A 188 -8.78 15.85 2.10
N ALA A 189 -8.87 14.85 1.23
CA ALA A 189 -9.91 14.81 0.22
C ALA A 189 -11.22 14.36 0.87
N ALA A 190 -12.25 15.18 0.77
CA ALA A 190 -13.61 14.84 1.16
C ALA A 190 -14.41 14.52 -0.10
N ILE A 191 -14.70 13.23 -0.29
CA ILE A 191 -15.46 12.71 -1.43
C ILE A 191 -16.93 12.70 -1.03
N ALA A 192 -17.76 13.48 -1.74
CA ALA A 192 -19.15 13.70 -1.39
C ALA A 192 -20.10 13.17 -2.46
N GLU A 193 -21.13 12.46 -2.01
CA GLU A 193 -22.26 12.00 -2.81
C GLU A 193 -23.59 12.33 -2.11
N PRO A 194 -24.71 12.46 -2.84
CA PRO A 194 -26.01 12.76 -2.24
C PRO A 194 -26.36 11.77 -1.12
N TYR A 195 -26.73 12.29 0.05
CA TYR A 195 -27.12 11.44 1.18
C TYR A 195 -28.42 10.69 0.88
N LEU A 196 -28.39 9.37 1.09
CA LEU A 196 -29.57 8.53 1.10
C LEU A 196 -29.80 8.04 2.54
N PRO A 197 -30.96 8.31 3.14
CA PRO A 197 -31.23 7.87 4.51
C PRO A 197 -31.25 6.33 4.57
N PRO A 198 -30.73 5.72 5.66
CA PRO A 198 -30.81 4.28 5.84
C PRO A 198 -32.26 3.83 5.95
N GLU A 199 -32.56 2.64 5.44
CA GLU A 199 -33.91 2.06 5.55
C GLU A 199 -34.30 1.76 7.00
N ASP A 200 -33.31 1.37 7.82
CA ASP A 200 -33.49 1.17 9.25
C ASP A 200 -33.34 2.50 10.01
N ALA A 201 -34.45 2.96 10.61
CA ALA A 201 -34.48 4.18 11.39
C ALA A 201 -33.53 4.16 12.60
N THR A 202 -33.14 2.99 13.11
CA THR A 202 -32.17 2.87 14.22
C THR A 202 -30.73 3.22 13.80
N LEU A 203 -30.47 3.22 12.49
CA LEU A 203 -29.18 3.60 11.89
C LEU A 203 -29.14 5.08 11.48
N THR A 204 -30.24 5.82 11.67
CA THR A 204 -30.27 7.25 11.34
C THR A 204 -29.38 8.03 12.31
N ARG A 205 -28.65 9.01 11.77
CA ARG A 205 -27.86 9.98 12.54
C ARG A 205 -28.43 11.38 12.35
N ASP A 206 -28.24 12.21 13.37
CA ASP A 206 -28.53 13.63 13.26
C ASP A 206 -27.53 14.28 12.28
N PRO A 207 -27.99 15.15 11.36
CA PRO A 207 -27.09 15.83 10.44
C PRO A 207 -26.11 16.75 11.15
N VAL A 208 -24.86 16.73 10.70
CA VAL A 208 -23.77 17.57 11.20
C VAL A 208 -23.47 18.66 10.17
N ALA A 209 -23.20 19.88 10.64
CA ALA A 209 -22.77 20.97 9.77
C ALA A 209 -21.36 20.68 9.24
N TRP A 210 -21.19 20.70 7.91
CA TRP A 210 -19.89 20.55 7.27
C TRP A 210 -19.01 21.78 7.55
N PRO A 211 -17.80 21.61 8.13
CA PRO A 211 -16.95 22.74 8.50
C PRO A 211 -15.97 23.18 7.39
N GLY A 212 -15.92 22.50 6.25
CA GLY A 212 -14.95 22.73 5.18
C GLY A 212 -15.51 23.48 3.95
N PRO A 213 -14.82 23.41 2.80
CA PRO A 213 -15.24 24.02 1.54
C PRO A 213 -16.58 23.46 1.03
N ALA A 214 -17.33 24.25 0.25
CA ALA A 214 -18.65 23.85 -0.23
C ALA A 214 -18.66 22.50 -0.98
N LEU A 215 -19.46 21.54 -0.46
CA LEU A 215 -19.70 20.25 -1.11
C LEU A 215 -20.68 20.38 -2.30
N PRO A 216 -20.56 19.55 -3.35
CA PRO A 216 -19.68 18.38 -3.43
C PRO A 216 -18.29 18.69 -4.00
N GLY A 217 -18.02 19.93 -4.46
CA GLY A 217 -16.76 20.29 -5.08
C GLY A 217 -16.63 19.88 -6.55
N ASP A 218 -15.41 19.58 -6.97
CA ASP A 218 -15.08 19.23 -8.35
C ASP A 218 -15.54 17.80 -8.69
N PRO A 219 -16.10 17.56 -9.88
CA PRO A 219 -16.62 16.24 -10.24
C PRO A 219 -15.48 15.23 -10.40
N VAL A 220 -15.56 14.12 -9.67
CA VAL A 220 -14.64 12.96 -9.77
C VAL A 220 -15.34 11.70 -10.26
N GLY A 221 -16.66 11.75 -10.45
CA GLY A 221 -17.45 10.68 -11.03
C GLY A 221 -18.92 11.06 -11.16
N PRO A 222 -19.77 10.19 -11.74
CA PRO A 222 -21.20 10.45 -11.85
C PRO A 222 -21.84 10.61 -10.46
N GLY A 223 -22.29 11.82 -10.14
CA GLY A 223 -22.92 12.14 -8.86
C GLY A 223 -21.96 12.22 -7.67
N ILE A 224 -20.64 12.24 -7.93
CA ILE A 224 -19.60 12.30 -6.90
C ILE A 224 -18.75 13.53 -7.15
N GLY A 225 -18.60 14.37 -6.12
CA GLY A 225 -17.63 15.45 -6.12
C GLY A 225 -16.55 15.23 -5.07
N CYS A 226 -15.49 16.01 -5.18
CA CYS A 226 -14.41 16.04 -4.22
C CYS A 226 -14.01 17.50 -3.91
N VAL A 227 -13.74 17.76 -2.64
CA VAL A 227 -13.04 18.97 -2.17
C VAL A 227 -11.79 18.58 -1.40
N VAL A 228 -10.76 19.43 -1.47
CA VAL A 228 -9.62 19.36 -0.56
C VAL A 228 -9.90 20.29 0.62
N ALA A 229 -9.90 19.73 1.83
CA ALA A 229 -10.09 20.47 3.07
C ALA A 229 -8.84 20.39 3.95
N GLY A 230 -8.64 21.40 4.80
CA GLY A 230 -7.55 21.42 5.78
C GLY A 230 -7.94 20.75 7.09
N SER A 231 -7.16 21.04 8.13
CA SER A 231 -7.35 20.49 9.49
C SER A 231 -8.70 20.85 10.14
N GLU A 232 -9.44 21.83 9.60
CA GLU A 232 -10.73 22.27 10.13
C GLU A 232 -11.80 21.17 10.13
N VAL A 233 -11.66 20.16 9.28
CA VAL A 233 -12.63 19.05 9.19
C VAL A 233 -12.26 17.85 10.07
N THR A 234 -10.99 17.72 10.47
CA THR A 234 -10.45 16.51 11.12
C THR A 234 -11.18 16.15 12.39
N ALA A 235 -11.40 17.12 13.29
CA ALA A 235 -12.06 16.86 14.57
C ALA A 235 -13.52 16.41 14.40
N ALA A 236 -14.24 17.00 13.44
CA ALA A 236 -15.62 16.60 13.13
C ALA A 236 -15.65 15.19 12.53
N ALA A 237 -14.74 14.89 11.60
CA ALA A 237 -14.65 13.59 10.94
C ALA A 237 -14.27 12.46 11.92
N GLN A 238 -13.33 12.71 12.84
CA GLN A 238 -12.91 11.75 13.86
C GLN A 238 -14.02 11.46 14.89
N ALA A 239 -14.94 12.40 15.11
CA ALA A 239 -16.09 12.21 15.99
C ALA A 239 -17.28 11.53 15.28
N ALA A 240 -17.24 11.39 13.96
CA ALA A 240 -18.32 10.87 13.13
C ALA A 240 -18.16 9.38 12.81
N ASP A 241 -19.26 8.77 12.39
CA ASP A 241 -19.29 7.43 11.81
C ASP A 241 -19.67 7.49 10.32
N THR A 242 -19.50 6.37 9.61
CA THR A 242 -19.76 6.29 8.16
C THR A 242 -21.22 6.59 7.76
N LEU A 243 -22.16 6.71 8.70
CA LEU A 243 -23.56 7.03 8.45
C LEU A 243 -23.92 8.47 8.79
N THR A 244 -22.97 9.28 9.25
CA THR A 244 -23.20 10.67 9.64
C THR A 244 -23.52 11.53 8.40
N PRO A 245 -24.73 12.12 8.30
CA PRO A 245 -25.06 13.03 7.21
C PRO A 245 -24.40 14.38 7.42
N TRP A 246 -23.82 14.93 6.36
CA TRP A 246 -23.14 16.22 6.36
C TRP A 246 -23.97 17.27 5.63
N THR A 247 -24.16 18.44 6.23
CA THR A 247 -24.94 19.53 5.62
C THR A 247 -24.03 20.61 5.09
N SER A 248 -24.17 20.94 3.81
CA SER A 248 -23.42 21.99 3.09
C SER A 248 -24.32 22.61 2.03
N GLU A 249 -24.37 23.94 1.96
CA GLU A 249 -25.17 24.69 0.96
C GLU A 249 -26.66 24.25 0.89
N GLY A 250 -27.25 23.94 2.04
CA GLY A 250 -28.67 23.53 2.14
C GLY A 250 -28.95 22.12 1.61
N GLN A 251 -27.92 21.34 1.28
CA GLN A 251 -28.01 19.94 0.88
C GLN A 251 -27.38 19.01 1.91
N THR A 252 -27.73 17.74 1.85
CA THR A 252 -27.21 16.68 2.73
C THR A 252 -26.38 15.69 1.93
N TRP A 253 -25.21 15.35 2.44
CA TRP A 253 -24.18 14.58 1.77
C TRP A 253 -23.73 13.40 2.63
N THR A 254 -23.43 12.28 1.97
CA THR A 254 -22.52 11.26 2.51
C THR A 254 -21.10 11.70 2.16
N VAL A 255 -20.18 11.71 3.13
CA VAL A 255 -18.79 12.13 2.91
C VAL A 255 -17.85 11.00 3.31
N THR A 256 -17.00 10.60 2.38
CA THR A 256 -15.86 9.71 2.65
C THR A 256 -14.60 10.54 2.77
N PHE A 257 -13.87 10.38 3.87
CA PHE A 257 -12.63 11.10 4.15
C PHE A 257 -11.43 10.28 3.71
N ARG A 258 -10.57 10.87 2.88
CA ARG A 258 -9.31 10.28 2.43
C ARG A 258 -8.15 11.25 2.70
N PRO A 259 -7.37 11.04 3.77
CA PRO A 259 -6.14 11.79 4.02
C PRO A 259 -5.26 11.82 2.78
N LEU A 260 -4.75 12.99 2.40
CA LEU A 260 -3.79 13.09 1.31
C LEU A 260 -2.42 12.63 1.80
N LEU A 261 -1.74 11.82 0.99
CA LEU A 261 -0.35 11.43 1.20
C LEU A 261 0.61 12.51 0.66
N PRO A 262 1.90 12.51 1.04
CA PRO A 262 2.82 13.61 0.76
C PRO A 262 2.93 14.09 -0.71
N ASP A 263 2.83 13.20 -1.69
CA ASP A 263 2.87 13.53 -3.12
C ASP A 263 1.50 13.91 -3.71
N GLU A 264 0.41 13.71 -2.95
CA GLU A 264 -0.95 13.99 -3.39
C GLU A 264 -1.32 15.43 -3.03
N THR A 265 -1.69 16.21 -4.05
CA THR A 265 -1.97 17.65 -3.94
C THR A 265 -3.46 17.98 -4.03
N GLY A 266 -4.27 17.07 -4.57
CA GLY A 266 -5.72 17.21 -4.54
C GLY A 266 -6.51 16.09 -5.19
N CYS A 267 -7.77 16.37 -5.50
CA CYS A 267 -8.75 15.40 -5.99
C CYS A 267 -8.36 14.72 -7.31
N ALA A 268 -7.52 15.36 -8.13
CA ALA A 268 -7.02 14.80 -9.39
C ALA A 268 -5.97 13.70 -9.20
N ASP A 269 -5.36 13.62 -8.00
CA ASP A 269 -4.35 12.63 -7.65
C ASP A 269 -4.97 11.35 -7.05
N LEU A 270 -6.31 11.31 -6.97
CA LEU A 270 -7.06 10.20 -6.40
C LEU A 270 -7.44 9.18 -7.50
N GLY A 271 -6.84 8.00 -7.46
CA GLY A 271 -7.17 6.88 -8.36
C GLY A 271 -5.98 6.45 -9.21
#